data_AF-X1JRM1-F1
#
_entry.id   AF-X1JRM1-F1
#
_cell.length_a   1.000
_cell.length_b   1.000
_cell.length_c   1.000
_cell.angle_alpha   90.00
_cell.angle_beta   90.00
_cell.angle_gamma   90.00
#
_symmetry.space_group_name_H-M   'P 1'
#
loop_
_entity.id
_entity.type
_entity.pdbx_description
1 polymer ?
#
loop_
_entity_poly.entity_id
_entity_poly.type
_entity_poly.pdbx_seq_one_letter_code
_entity_poly.pdbx_strand_id
1 'polypeptide(L)'
;MPTVLFFRPDTDTALQYGKVWLGLGIPEATRRGYDVIDMIDEACTFDTLQEIMTSQKIDALIFLGHGNSNTFTGSKQVTVFKACQNDELMSGTISHFLSCSIGQELLPSIISKGGVYTIGYAVDFQFMINPEFPVEEDPVAEPFGDVTVAIIKAILDGKKLKDVWNVGISKCDEWINKLHNRPEVIWAEVIGALRHDRDGMIALGDQEAYVLPPRKVVLNVP
;
A
#
# COMPACT_ATOMS: atom_id res chain seq x y z
N MET A 1 -10.09 8.39 17.14
CA MET A 1 -10.14 6.91 17.04
C MET A 1 -8.80 6.49 16.40
N PRO A 2 -8.49 5.23 16.03
CA PRO A 2 -7.29 5.04 15.22
C PRO A 2 -7.48 5.69 13.85
N THR A 3 -6.43 6.34 13.36
CA THR A 3 -6.46 7.11 12.11
C THR A 3 -5.67 6.39 11.03
N VAL A 4 -6.23 6.29 9.83
CA VAL A 4 -5.52 5.82 8.64
C VAL A 4 -5.44 6.92 7.59
N LEU A 5 -4.25 7.07 7.00
CA LEU A 5 -4.02 7.99 5.90
C LEU A 5 -3.81 7.22 4.61
N PHE A 6 -4.52 7.61 3.56
CA PHE A 6 -4.30 7.16 2.18
C PHE A 6 -3.64 8.30 1.41
N PHE A 7 -2.53 8.00 0.72
CA PHE A 7 -1.78 8.96 -0.08
C PHE A 7 -1.81 8.49 -1.55
N ARG A 8 -2.61 9.16 -2.38
CA ARG A 8 -3.03 8.68 -3.70
C ARG A 8 -2.85 9.76 -4.79
N PRO A 9 -1.61 10.04 -5.22
CA PRO A 9 -1.37 10.93 -6.35
C PRO A 9 -1.93 10.35 -7.65
N ASP A 10 -2.13 11.21 -8.66
CA ASP A 10 -2.70 10.85 -9.96
C ASP A 10 -2.08 11.70 -11.07
N THR A 11 -0.91 11.30 -11.56
CA THR A 11 -0.19 12.09 -12.60
C THR A 11 0.16 11.32 -13.86
N ASP A 12 -0.02 10.00 -13.86
CA ASP A 12 0.24 9.14 -15.00
C ASP A 12 -0.56 7.84 -14.86
N THR A 13 -0.54 7.03 -15.92
CA THR A 13 -1.32 5.80 -16.02
C THR A 13 -1.06 4.85 -14.86
N ALA A 14 0.18 4.67 -14.40
CA ALA A 14 0.44 3.74 -13.30
C ALA A 14 -0.19 4.21 -11.98
N LEU A 15 -0.12 5.52 -11.72
CA LEU A 15 -0.76 6.11 -10.55
C LEU A 15 -2.28 6.09 -10.66
N GLN A 16 -2.88 6.16 -11.85
CA GLN A 16 -4.33 5.99 -12.04
C GLN A 16 -4.81 4.62 -11.52
N TYR A 17 -4.14 3.54 -11.91
CA TYR A 17 -4.43 2.19 -11.41
C TYR A 17 -4.26 2.08 -9.90
N GLY A 18 -3.09 2.50 -9.38
CA GLY A 18 -2.83 2.48 -7.95
C GLY A 18 -3.84 3.31 -7.14
N LYS A 19 -4.28 4.46 -7.66
CA LYS A 19 -5.22 5.36 -6.99
C LYS A 19 -6.58 4.71 -6.82
N VAL A 20 -7.03 3.97 -7.84
CA VAL A 20 -8.25 3.15 -7.77
C VAL A 20 -8.09 2.07 -6.70
N TRP A 21 -7.00 1.30 -6.72
CA TRP A 21 -6.80 0.19 -5.79
C TRP A 21 -6.72 0.65 -4.33
N LEU A 22 -5.95 1.70 -4.03
CA LEU A 22 -5.91 2.28 -2.68
C LEU A 22 -7.27 2.90 -2.30
N GLY A 23 -7.98 3.47 -3.27
CA GLY A 23 -9.33 4.03 -3.11
C GLY A 23 -10.34 2.99 -2.60
N LEU A 24 -10.19 1.71 -2.97
CA LEU A 24 -11.02 0.62 -2.44
C LEU A 24 -10.77 0.34 -0.95
N GLY A 25 -9.61 0.76 -0.41
CA GLY A 25 -9.29 0.67 1.01
C GLY A 25 -10.04 1.67 1.89
N ILE A 26 -10.42 2.83 1.35
CA ILE A 26 -11.15 3.89 2.06
C ILE A 26 -12.49 3.39 2.62
N PRO A 27 -13.42 2.84 1.82
CA PRO A 27 -14.68 2.34 2.35
C PRO A 27 -14.48 1.19 3.36
N GLU A 28 -13.44 0.38 3.18
CA GLU A 28 -13.09 -0.68 4.12
C GLU A 28 -12.62 -0.13 5.49
N ALA A 29 -11.84 0.96 5.50
CA ALA A 29 -11.43 1.66 6.71
C ALA A 29 -12.62 2.33 7.41
N THR A 30 -13.41 3.10 6.65
CA THR A 30 -14.61 3.78 7.17
C THR A 30 -15.59 2.79 7.80
N ARG A 31 -15.86 1.66 7.14
CA ARG A 31 -16.76 0.61 7.66
C ARG A 31 -16.27 -0.01 8.97
N ARG A 32 -14.96 -0.01 9.22
CA ARG A 32 -14.35 -0.47 10.47
C ARG A 32 -14.33 0.59 11.56
N GLY A 33 -14.67 1.84 11.24
CA GLY A 33 -14.74 2.96 12.18
C GLY A 33 -13.41 3.71 12.35
N TYR A 34 -12.50 3.61 11.39
CA TYR A 34 -11.29 4.41 11.39
C TYR A 34 -11.62 5.87 11.07
N ASP A 35 -10.87 6.79 11.66
CA ASP A 35 -10.79 8.15 11.14
C ASP A 35 -9.95 8.08 9.85
N VAL A 36 -10.52 8.49 8.72
CA VAL A 36 -9.85 8.38 7.40
C VAL A 36 -9.40 9.75 6.93
N ILE A 37 -8.12 9.85 6.60
CA ILE A 37 -7.54 10.98 5.88
C ILE A 37 -7.20 10.51 4.48
N ASP A 38 -7.71 11.20 3.47
CA ASP A 38 -7.46 10.88 2.08
C ASP A 38 -6.73 12.05 1.41
N MET A 39 -5.41 11.90 1.25
CA MET A 39 -4.57 12.82 0.50
C MET A 39 -4.59 12.42 -0.97
N ILE A 40 -5.01 13.34 -1.83
CA ILE A 40 -5.28 13.06 -3.24
C ILE A 40 -4.55 14.07 -4.11
N ASP A 41 -4.04 13.61 -5.25
CA ASP A 41 -3.56 14.44 -6.34
C ASP A 41 -2.51 15.48 -5.90
N GLU A 42 -2.75 16.78 -6.08
CA GLU A 42 -1.79 17.84 -5.75
C GLU A 42 -1.50 17.99 -4.26
N ALA A 43 -2.36 17.46 -3.38
CA ALA A 43 -2.10 17.44 -1.94
C ALA A 43 -1.02 16.41 -1.55
N CYS A 44 -0.67 15.49 -2.44
CA CYS A 44 0.32 14.45 -2.20
C CYS A 44 1.75 15.01 -2.26
N THR A 45 2.14 15.79 -1.26
CA THR A 45 3.48 16.40 -1.12
C THR A 45 4.06 16.13 0.27
N PHE A 46 5.38 16.35 0.44
CA PHE A 46 6.01 16.24 1.75
C PHE A 46 5.43 17.26 2.75
N ASP A 47 5.29 18.52 2.35
CA ASP A 47 4.86 19.60 3.25
C ASP A 47 3.46 19.33 3.81
N THR A 48 2.52 18.94 2.96
CA THR A 48 1.15 18.59 3.39
C THR A 48 1.16 17.35 4.28
N LEU A 49 1.96 16.33 3.95
CA LEU A 49 2.07 15.13 4.77
C LEU A 49 2.65 15.44 6.15
N GLN A 50 3.70 16.26 6.21
CA GLN A 50 4.34 16.71 7.44
C GLN A 50 3.37 17.52 8.30
N GLU A 51 2.61 18.46 7.72
CA GLU A 51 1.58 19.22 8.44
C GLU A 51 0.54 18.29 9.10
N ILE A 52 0.06 17.28 8.37
CA ILE A 52 -0.90 16.30 8.89
C ILE A 52 -0.29 15.46 10.00
N MET A 53 0.90 14.89 9.79
CA MET A 53 1.55 13.99 10.75
C MET A 53 2.04 14.70 12.02
N THR A 54 2.29 16.00 11.95
CA THR A 54 2.66 16.82 13.13
C THR A 54 1.45 17.32 13.90
N SER A 55 0.30 17.50 13.26
CA SER A 55 -0.94 17.98 13.90
C SER A 55 -1.75 16.87 14.56
N GLN A 56 -1.62 15.62 14.10
CA GLN A 56 -2.33 14.48 14.67
C GLN A 56 -1.58 13.16 14.48
N LYS A 57 -1.85 12.21 15.38
CA LYS A 57 -1.31 10.86 15.28
C LYS A 57 -1.97 10.11 14.12
N ILE A 58 -1.15 9.49 13.27
CA ILE A 58 -1.58 8.56 12.23
C ILE A 58 -1.12 7.15 12.62
N ASP A 59 -2.04 6.20 12.71
CA ASP A 59 -1.73 4.83 13.13
C ASP A 59 -1.32 3.94 11.95
N ALA A 60 -1.86 4.20 10.75
CA ALA A 60 -1.51 3.49 9.53
C ALA A 60 -1.41 4.44 8.33
N LEU A 61 -0.39 4.24 7.49
CA LEU A 61 -0.22 4.99 6.25
C LEU A 61 -0.19 4.05 5.05
N ILE A 62 -1.04 4.32 4.06
CA ILE A 62 -1.14 3.56 2.82
C ILE A 62 -0.70 4.48 1.69
N PHE A 63 0.47 4.22 1.13
CA PHE A 63 1.15 5.06 0.15
C PHE A 63 1.11 4.47 -1.24
N LEU A 64 0.83 5.33 -2.21
CA LEU A 64 1.06 5.12 -3.64
C LEU A 64 2.00 6.21 -4.15
N GLY A 65 2.95 5.81 -4.98
CA GLY A 65 3.81 6.77 -5.67
C GLY A 65 4.93 6.08 -6.42
N HIS A 66 5.59 6.81 -7.31
CA HIS A 66 6.81 6.30 -7.94
C HIS A 66 7.95 6.26 -6.95
N GLY A 67 8.90 5.36 -7.21
CA GLY A 67 10.06 5.21 -6.36
C GLY A 67 11.22 4.54 -7.08
N ASN A 68 12.34 4.54 -6.38
CA ASN A 68 13.53 3.77 -6.70
C ASN A 68 14.14 3.25 -5.38
N SER A 69 15.36 2.73 -5.40
CA SER A 69 15.98 2.10 -4.22
C SER A 69 15.89 2.95 -2.94
N ASN A 70 16.01 4.28 -3.07
CA ASN A 70 16.11 5.18 -1.92
C ASN A 70 15.11 6.34 -1.90
N THR A 71 14.26 6.51 -2.91
CA THR A 71 13.37 7.68 -3.03
C THR A 71 11.93 7.23 -3.24
N PHE A 72 11.00 7.88 -2.53
CA PHE A 72 9.55 7.79 -2.75
C PHE A 72 9.03 9.18 -3.13
N THR A 73 8.15 9.23 -4.12
CA THR A 73 7.65 10.48 -4.70
C THR A 73 6.13 10.59 -4.57
N GLY A 74 5.64 11.84 -4.57
CA GLY A 74 4.23 12.17 -4.58
C GLY A 74 3.78 12.78 -5.91
N SER A 75 2.88 13.75 -5.81
CA SER A 75 2.32 14.45 -6.97
C SER A 75 3.41 15.06 -7.84
N LYS A 76 3.29 14.92 -9.16
CA LYS A 76 4.26 15.47 -10.13
C LYS A 76 5.69 14.99 -9.86
N GLN A 77 5.84 13.80 -9.28
CA GLN A 77 7.10 13.17 -8.90
C GLN A 77 7.97 14.00 -7.94
N VAL A 78 7.37 14.90 -7.15
CA VAL A 78 8.12 15.60 -6.10
C VAL A 78 8.56 14.58 -5.04
N THR A 79 9.81 14.70 -4.58
CA THR A 79 10.33 13.81 -3.54
C THR A 79 9.56 14.03 -2.24
N VAL A 80 9.04 12.95 -1.68
CA VAL A 80 8.37 12.94 -0.37
C VAL A 80 9.35 12.43 0.68
N PHE A 81 9.91 11.24 0.42
CA PHE A 81 10.93 10.62 1.25
C PHE A 81 12.15 10.27 0.42
N LYS A 82 13.31 10.41 1.04
CA LYS A 82 14.55 9.81 0.56
C LYS A 82 15.27 9.17 1.74
N ALA A 83 16.01 8.09 1.53
CA ALA A 83 16.77 7.47 2.61
C ALA A 83 17.68 8.54 3.27
N CYS A 84 17.52 8.72 4.58
CA CYS A 84 18.23 9.75 5.37
C CYS A 84 17.80 11.20 5.12
N GLN A 85 16.64 11.41 4.51
CA GLN A 85 16.03 12.72 4.34
C GLN A 85 14.51 12.59 4.41
N ASN A 86 13.90 13.23 5.41
CA ASN A 86 12.46 13.28 5.65
C ASN A 86 11.82 11.96 6.13
N ASP A 87 12.53 10.84 6.03
CA ASP A 87 12.03 9.52 6.37
C ASP A 87 11.93 9.27 7.89
N GLU A 88 12.52 10.14 8.71
CA GLU A 88 12.26 10.23 10.16
C GLU A 88 10.82 10.58 10.50
N LEU A 89 10.07 11.21 9.58
CA LEU A 89 8.65 11.53 9.77
C LEU A 89 7.82 10.26 10.01
N MET A 90 8.29 9.10 9.51
CA MET A 90 7.63 7.81 9.64
C MET A 90 7.83 7.14 11.02
N SER A 91 8.52 7.80 11.96
CA SER A 91 8.74 7.25 13.30
C SER A 91 7.41 6.95 14.02
N GLY A 92 7.27 5.77 14.61
CA GLY A 92 6.06 5.32 15.30
C GLY A 92 4.92 4.86 14.39
N THR A 93 5.14 4.78 13.07
CA THR A 93 4.07 4.46 12.11
C THR A 93 4.12 3.03 11.58
N ILE A 94 2.94 2.53 11.20
CA ILE A 94 2.75 1.33 10.40
C ILE A 94 2.46 1.78 8.96
N SER A 95 3.12 1.17 7.98
CA SER A 95 2.99 1.59 6.58
C SER A 95 2.90 0.47 5.55
N HIS A 96 2.19 0.73 4.46
CA HIS A 96 2.21 -0.05 3.24
C HIS A 96 2.51 0.89 2.06
N PHE A 97 3.49 0.54 1.25
CA PHE A 97 3.90 1.28 0.07
C PHE A 97 3.70 0.45 -1.20
N LEU A 98 2.86 0.96 -2.09
CA LEU A 98 2.82 0.54 -3.48
C LEU A 98 3.78 1.44 -4.28
N SER A 99 5.06 1.05 -4.31
CA SER A 99 6.13 1.81 -4.95
C SER A 99 7.32 0.92 -5.31
N CYS A 100 7.94 1.20 -6.45
CA CYS A 100 9.03 0.39 -7.02
C CYS A 100 10.32 0.48 -6.20
N SER A 101 10.92 -0.68 -5.92
CA SER A 101 12.29 -0.87 -5.43
C SER A 101 12.66 -0.18 -4.10
N ILE A 102 11.75 0.55 -3.45
CA ILE A 102 12.02 1.28 -2.20
C ILE A 102 12.43 0.37 -1.03
N GLY A 103 12.14 -0.94 -1.13
CA GLY A 103 12.53 -1.96 -0.17
C GLY A 103 14.04 -2.18 -0.05
N GLN A 104 14.82 -1.68 -1.01
CA GLN A 104 16.27 -1.84 -1.04
C GLN A 104 17.00 -0.94 -0.04
N GLU A 105 16.67 0.36 0.02
CA GLU A 105 17.34 1.33 0.90
C GLU A 105 16.36 2.16 1.74
N LEU A 106 15.26 2.65 1.13
CA LEU A 106 14.33 3.56 1.82
C LEU A 106 13.58 2.88 2.98
N LEU A 107 13.00 1.70 2.76
CA LEU A 107 12.26 0.99 3.83
C LEU A 107 13.17 0.59 5.01
N PRO A 108 14.38 0.04 4.80
CA PRO A 108 15.35 -0.15 5.88
C PRO A 108 15.66 1.14 6.64
N SER A 109 15.81 2.25 5.92
CA SER A 109 16.08 3.57 6.50
C SER A 109 14.94 4.07 7.38
N ILE A 110 13.67 3.91 6.95
CA ILE A 110 12.48 4.20 7.77
C ILE A 110 12.48 3.39 9.07
N ILE A 111 12.73 2.08 9.00
CA ILE A 111 12.75 1.21 10.18
C ILE A 111 13.87 1.61 11.14
N SER A 112 15.06 1.92 10.62
CA SER A 112 16.18 2.39 11.44
C SER A 112 15.89 3.69 12.21
N LYS A 113 14.92 4.48 11.74
CA LYS A 113 14.47 5.76 12.35
C LYS A 113 13.20 5.63 13.18
N GLY A 114 12.79 4.40 13.49
CA GLY A 114 11.70 4.12 14.42
C GLY A 114 10.34 3.90 13.76
N GLY A 115 10.27 3.70 12.45
CA GLY A 115 9.07 3.10 11.85
C GLY A 115 8.76 1.75 12.53
N VAL A 116 7.49 1.51 12.85
CA VAL A 116 7.06 0.30 13.59
C VAL A 116 7.15 -0.92 12.69
N TYR A 117 6.48 -0.85 11.54
CA TYR A 117 6.74 -1.73 10.42
C TYR A 117 6.38 -1.09 9.09
N THR A 118 6.90 -1.69 8.02
CA THR A 118 6.57 -1.32 6.67
C THR A 118 6.48 -2.54 5.76
N ILE A 119 5.61 -2.45 4.75
CA ILE A 119 5.48 -3.41 3.66
C ILE A 119 5.63 -2.67 2.34
N GLY A 120 6.37 -3.23 1.40
CA GLY A 120 6.51 -2.72 0.04
C GLY A 120 7.31 -3.68 -0.82
N TYR A 121 8.04 -3.16 -1.81
CA TYR A 121 8.71 -3.99 -2.80
C TYR A 121 10.21 -3.66 -2.88
N ALA A 122 11.04 -4.71 -2.86
CA ALA A 122 12.48 -4.64 -3.09
C ALA A 122 12.85 -4.70 -4.59
N VAL A 123 11.85 -4.82 -5.46
CA VAL A 123 11.92 -4.84 -6.92
C VAL A 123 10.94 -3.82 -7.49
N ASP A 124 11.01 -3.57 -8.79
CA ASP A 124 10.01 -2.74 -9.44
C ASP A 124 8.66 -3.45 -9.41
N PHE A 125 7.62 -2.79 -8.91
CA PHE A 125 6.28 -3.36 -8.91
C PHE A 125 5.76 -3.43 -10.35
N GLN A 126 5.36 -4.62 -10.79
CA GLN A 126 4.94 -4.89 -12.17
C GLN A 126 3.47 -5.26 -12.22
N PHE A 127 2.71 -4.61 -13.10
CA PHE A 127 1.33 -4.98 -13.36
C PHE A 127 1.03 -4.88 -14.84
N MET A 128 0.09 -5.68 -15.28
CA MET A 128 -0.39 -5.68 -16.66
C MET A 128 -1.62 -4.78 -16.76
N ILE A 129 -1.76 -4.12 -17.90
CA ILE A 129 -2.94 -3.31 -18.23
C ILE A 129 -3.48 -3.69 -19.60
N ASN A 130 -4.79 -3.59 -19.76
CA ASN A 130 -5.47 -3.58 -21.04
C ASN A 130 -6.14 -2.21 -21.24
N PRO A 131 -5.57 -1.33 -22.09
CA PRO A 131 -6.07 0.03 -22.29
C PRO A 131 -7.44 0.09 -22.99
N GLU A 132 -7.99 -1.04 -23.43
CA GLU A 132 -9.36 -1.12 -23.95
C GLU A 132 -10.41 -1.03 -22.84
N PHE A 133 -10.03 -1.25 -21.58
CA PHE A 133 -10.90 -1.20 -20.42
C PHE A 133 -10.67 0.07 -19.59
N PRO A 134 -11.71 0.60 -18.93
CA PRO A 134 -11.53 1.54 -17.83
C PRO A 134 -10.65 0.95 -16.73
N VAL A 135 -9.90 1.80 -16.03
CA VAL A 135 -8.95 1.41 -14.97
C VAL A 135 -9.61 0.55 -13.89
N GLU A 136 -10.86 0.85 -13.55
CA GLU A 136 -11.66 0.17 -12.53
C GLU A 136 -12.15 -1.23 -12.96
N GLU A 137 -12.17 -1.50 -14.26
CA GLU A 137 -12.78 -2.69 -14.86
C GLU A 137 -11.77 -3.54 -15.64
N ASP A 138 -10.49 -3.16 -15.64
CA ASP A 138 -9.45 -3.86 -16.38
C ASP A 138 -9.18 -5.26 -15.80
N PRO A 139 -9.55 -6.33 -16.53
CA PRO A 139 -9.45 -7.69 -16.02
C PRO A 139 -8.01 -8.20 -15.87
N VAL A 140 -7.04 -7.60 -16.59
CA VAL A 140 -5.63 -8.02 -16.44
C VAL A 140 -4.93 -7.28 -15.31
N ALA A 141 -5.45 -6.11 -14.90
CA ALA A 141 -4.98 -5.34 -13.75
C ALA A 141 -5.64 -5.78 -12.42
N GLU A 142 -6.83 -6.38 -12.47
CA GLU A 142 -7.61 -6.85 -11.30
C GLU A 142 -6.76 -7.64 -10.27
N PRO A 143 -5.92 -8.62 -10.66
CA PRO A 143 -5.16 -9.41 -9.70
C PRO A 143 -4.23 -8.57 -8.81
N PHE A 144 -3.58 -7.56 -9.39
CA PHE A 144 -2.64 -6.68 -8.70
C PHE A 144 -3.35 -5.73 -7.73
N GLY A 145 -4.52 -5.23 -8.15
CA GLY A 145 -5.41 -4.45 -7.29
C GLY A 145 -5.93 -5.27 -6.11
N ASP A 146 -6.38 -6.51 -6.34
CA ASP A 146 -6.90 -7.37 -5.27
C ASP A 146 -5.81 -7.76 -4.25
N VAL A 147 -4.57 -8.02 -4.70
CA VAL A 147 -3.42 -8.21 -3.79
C VAL A 147 -3.20 -6.97 -2.91
N THR A 148 -3.16 -5.78 -3.53
CA THR A 148 -2.97 -4.51 -2.83
C THR A 148 -4.07 -4.29 -1.78
N VAL A 149 -5.34 -4.49 -2.16
CA VAL A 149 -6.49 -4.32 -1.26
C VAL A 149 -6.50 -5.36 -0.15
N ALA A 150 -6.08 -6.60 -0.42
CA ALA A 150 -5.97 -7.65 0.60
C ALA A 150 -4.97 -7.26 1.71
N ILE A 151 -3.81 -6.69 1.34
CA ILE A 151 -2.82 -6.18 2.29
C ILE A 151 -3.41 -5.04 3.13
N ILE A 152 -4.05 -4.05 2.48
CA ILE A 152 -4.70 -2.94 3.18
C ILE A 152 -5.72 -3.45 4.19
N LYS A 153 -6.60 -4.38 3.79
CA LYS A 153 -7.62 -4.97 4.67
C LYS A 153 -6.99 -5.70 5.85
N ALA A 154 -5.89 -6.42 5.65
CA ALA A 154 -5.18 -7.10 6.72
C ALA A 154 -4.62 -6.11 7.77
N ILE A 155 -4.07 -4.98 7.33
CA ILE A 155 -3.62 -3.90 8.23
C ILE A 155 -4.81 -3.34 9.02
N LEU A 156 -5.91 -3.03 8.33
CA LEU A 156 -7.13 -2.48 8.94
C LEU A 156 -7.84 -3.47 9.88
N ASP A 157 -7.66 -4.77 9.69
CA ASP A 157 -8.15 -5.80 10.59
C ASP A 157 -7.25 -5.95 11.84
N GLY A 158 -6.16 -5.19 11.92
CA GLY A 158 -5.22 -5.22 13.04
C GLY A 158 -4.40 -6.50 13.07
N LYS A 159 -4.08 -7.06 11.90
CA LYS A 159 -3.16 -8.19 11.82
C LYS A 159 -1.72 -7.74 12.12
N LYS A 160 -0.94 -8.67 12.65
CA LYS A 160 0.49 -8.51 12.88
C LYS A 160 1.25 -8.50 11.56
N LEU A 161 2.42 -7.86 11.52
CA LEU A 161 3.24 -7.70 10.31
C LEU A 161 3.38 -9.00 9.50
N LYS A 162 3.78 -10.10 10.16
CA LYS A 162 3.96 -11.39 9.49
C LYS A 162 2.67 -11.89 8.80
N ASP A 163 1.53 -11.71 9.46
CA ASP A 163 0.23 -12.13 8.94
C ASP A 163 -0.24 -11.22 7.79
N VAL A 164 0.06 -9.93 7.84
CA VAL A 164 -0.21 -9.00 6.73
C VAL A 164 0.60 -9.39 5.49
N TRP A 165 1.90 -9.65 5.65
CA TRP A 165 2.75 -10.12 4.55
C TRP A 165 2.25 -11.45 3.99
N ASN A 166 1.95 -12.43 4.85
CA ASN A 166 1.40 -13.72 4.43
C ASN A 166 0.08 -13.59 3.64
N VAL A 167 -0.77 -12.61 3.96
CA VAL A 167 -1.99 -12.32 3.20
C VAL A 167 -1.65 -11.87 1.77
N GLY A 168 -0.68 -10.96 1.61
CA GLY A 168 -0.20 -10.55 0.29
C GLY A 168 0.33 -11.72 -0.54
N ILE A 169 1.23 -12.51 0.04
CA ILE A 169 1.81 -13.71 -0.61
C ILE A 169 0.73 -14.72 -1.00
N SER A 170 -0.17 -15.05 -0.07
CA SER A 170 -1.24 -16.02 -0.32
C SER A 170 -2.20 -15.54 -1.40
N LYS A 171 -2.44 -14.22 -1.48
CA LYS A 171 -3.30 -13.65 -2.50
C LYS A 171 -2.67 -13.70 -3.90
N CYS A 172 -1.36 -13.48 -4.02
CA CYS A 172 -0.64 -13.74 -5.26
C CYS A 172 -0.78 -15.21 -5.69
N ASP A 173 -0.57 -16.15 -4.76
CA ASP A 173 -0.67 -17.58 -5.05
C ASP A 173 -2.08 -18.00 -5.47
N GLU A 174 -3.12 -17.43 -4.85
CA GLU A 174 -4.51 -17.62 -5.24
C GLU A 174 -4.75 -17.22 -6.71
N TRP A 175 -4.28 -16.03 -7.10
CA TRP A 175 -4.41 -15.54 -8.47
C TRP A 175 -3.59 -16.36 -9.47
N ILE A 176 -2.35 -16.70 -9.14
CA ILE A 176 -1.50 -17.55 -9.98
C ILE A 176 -2.20 -18.90 -10.24
N ASN A 177 -2.77 -19.53 -9.22
CA ASN A 177 -3.49 -20.79 -9.35
C ASN A 177 -4.78 -20.64 -10.18
N LYS A 178 -5.54 -19.56 -9.95
CA LYS A 178 -6.78 -19.26 -10.69
C LYS A 178 -6.52 -19.04 -12.19
N LEU A 179 -5.38 -18.45 -12.54
CA LEU A 179 -5.02 -18.11 -13.92
C LEU A 179 -4.25 -19.22 -14.65
N HIS A 180 -3.71 -20.21 -13.94
CA HIS A 180 -2.76 -21.20 -14.48
C HIS A 180 -3.23 -21.94 -15.74
N ASN A 181 -4.53 -22.25 -15.83
CA ASN A 181 -5.11 -23.02 -16.95
C ASN A 181 -5.70 -22.15 -18.06
N ARG A 182 -5.47 -20.82 -18.02
CA ARG A 182 -5.97 -19.91 -19.05
C ARG A 182 -5.09 -20.03 -20.32
N PRO A 183 -5.70 -20.24 -21.50
CA PRO A 183 -4.93 -20.48 -22.74
C PRO A 183 -4.33 -19.19 -23.34
N GLU A 184 -4.83 -18.01 -22.99
CA GLU A 184 -4.38 -16.75 -23.58
C GLU A 184 -3.02 -16.31 -23.00
N VAL A 185 -2.10 -15.91 -23.89
CA VAL A 185 -0.71 -15.56 -23.53
C VAL A 185 -0.63 -14.45 -22.49
N ILE A 186 -1.55 -13.48 -22.53
CA ILE A 186 -1.59 -12.37 -21.57
C ILE A 186 -1.65 -12.86 -20.12
N TRP A 187 -2.30 -13.99 -19.85
CA TRP A 187 -2.38 -14.54 -18.49
C TRP A 187 -1.05 -15.14 -18.02
N ALA A 188 -0.22 -15.63 -18.94
CA ALA A 188 1.14 -16.05 -18.59
C ALA A 188 2.00 -14.86 -18.18
N GLU A 189 1.82 -13.70 -18.82
CA GLU A 189 2.50 -12.45 -18.44
C GLU A 189 2.00 -11.92 -17.10
N VAL A 190 0.68 -11.93 -16.87
CA VAL A 190 0.08 -11.61 -15.55
C VAL A 190 0.64 -12.51 -14.45
N ILE A 191 0.73 -13.82 -14.68
CA ILE A 191 1.34 -14.77 -13.73
C ILE A 191 2.82 -14.44 -13.50
N GLY A 192 3.56 -14.07 -14.55
CA GLY A 192 4.96 -13.67 -14.46
C GLY A 192 5.15 -12.46 -13.55
N ALA A 193 4.37 -11.40 -13.77
CA ALA A 193 4.39 -10.19 -12.95
C ALA A 193 3.94 -10.47 -11.51
N LEU A 194 2.88 -11.26 -11.28
CA LEU A 194 2.47 -11.66 -9.93
C LEU A 194 3.57 -12.42 -9.17
N ARG A 195 4.31 -13.31 -9.85
CA ARG A 195 5.47 -13.99 -9.25
C ARG A 195 6.59 -13.02 -8.92
N HIS A 196 6.88 -12.09 -9.84
CA HIS A 196 7.88 -11.06 -9.63
C HIS A 196 7.57 -10.23 -8.38
N ASP A 197 6.35 -9.70 -8.28
CA ASP A 197 5.92 -8.88 -7.16
C ASP A 197 5.86 -9.67 -5.86
N ARG A 198 5.31 -10.90 -5.89
CA ARG A 198 5.26 -11.78 -4.72
C ARG A 198 6.64 -12.05 -4.15
N ASP A 199 7.60 -12.41 -5.01
CA ASP A 199 8.95 -12.77 -4.60
C ASP A 199 9.78 -11.54 -4.21
N GLY A 200 9.42 -10.36 -4.73
CA GLY A 200 10.02 -9.08 -4.39
C GLY A 200 9.36 -8.32 -3.24
N MET A 201 8.20 -8.77 -2.75
CA MET A 201 7.49 -8.15 -1.64
C MET A 201 8.23 -8.36 -0.32
N ILE A 202 8.52 -7.27 0.39
CA ILE A 202 9.27 -7.27 1.65
C ILE A 202 8.45 -6.67 2.78
N ALA A 203 8.64 -7.22 3.98
CA ALA A 203 8.06 -6.74 5.23
C ALA A 203 9.19 -6.54 6.25
N LEU A 204 9.33 -5.33 6.81
CA LEU A 204 10.38 -4.98 7.75
C LEU A 204 9.79 -4.37 9.03
N GLY A 205 10.42 -4.62 10.18
CA GLY A 205 10.01 -4.05 11.47
C GLY A 205 9.56 -5.09 12.49
N ASP A 206 8.81 -4.64 13.49
CA ASP A 206 8.32 -5.47 14.58
C ASP A 206 7.25 -6.47 14.09
N GLN A 207 7.57 -7.76 14.23
CA GLN A 207 6.71 -8.86 13.79
C GLN A 207 5.42 -9.00 14.60
N GLU A 208 5.40 -8.47 15.83
CA GLU A 208 4.27 -8.57 16.75
C GLU A 208 3.39 -7.32 16.76
N ALA A 209 3.84 -6.23 16.13
CA ALA A 209 3.12 -4.97 16.07
C ALA A 209 1.91 -5.04 15.13
N TYR A 210 0.86 -4.31 15.51
CA TYR A 210 -0.39 -4.20 14.76
C TYR A 210 -1.11 -2.88 15.08
N VAL A 211 -1.96 -2.44 14.17
CA VAL A 211 -2.87 -1.31 14.42
C VAL A 211 -4.03 -1.82 15.24
N LEU A 212 -4.33 -1.21 16.39
CA LEU A 212 -5.51 -1.60 17.17
C LEU A 212 -6.78 -1.14 16.42
N PRO A 213 -7.64 -2.04 15.92
CA PRO A 213 -8.81 -1.62 15.17
C PRO A 213 -9.83 -0.91 16.08
N PRO A 214 -10.65 0.01 15.54
CA PRO A 214 -11.73 0.63 16.29
C PRO A 214 -12.63 -0.43 16.92
N ARG A 215 -12.89 -0.31 18.22
CA ARG A 215 -13.87 -1.18 18.89
C ARG A 215 -15.27 -0.77 18.44
N LYS A 216 -16.00 -1.69 17.80
CA LYS A 216 -17.46 -1.51 17.65
C LYS A 216 -18.07 -1.54 19.05
N VAL A 217 -18.48 -0.38 19.55
CA VAL A 217 -19.36 -0.32 20.72
C VAL A 217 -20.70 -0.85 20.25
N VAL A 218 -20.99 -2.13 20.51
CA VAL A 218 -22.33 -2.66 20.36
C VAL A 218 -23.16 -1.99 21.47
N LEU A 219 -23.89 -0.95 21.10
CA LEU A 219 -24.92 -0.41 21.96
C LEU A 219 -26.02 -1.46 22.03
N ASN A 220 -26.01 -2.26 23.10
CA ASN A 220 -27.18 -3.03 23.49
C ASN A 220 -28.24 -2.01 23.91
N VAL A 221 -29.04 -1.55 22.96
CA VAL A 221 -30.26 -0.81 23.28
C VAL A 221 -31.23 -1.84 23.86
N PRO A 222 -31.73 -1.64 25.10
CA PRO A 222 -32.63 -2.57 25.78
C PRO A 222 -33.98 -2.72 25.07
#